data_AF-A0A317SVU5-F1
#
_entry.id   AF-A0A317SVU5-F1
#
_cell.length_a   1.000
_cell.length_b   1.000
_cell.length_c   1.000
_cell.angle_alpha   90.00
_cell.angle_beta   90.00
_cell.angle_gamma   90.00
#
_symmetry.space_group_name_H-M   'P 1'
#
loop_
_entity.id
_entity.type
_entity.pdbx_description
1 polymer ?
#
loop_
_entity_poly.entity_id
_entity_poly.type
_entity_poly.pdbx_seq_one_letter_code
_entity_poly.pdbx_strand_id
1 'polypeptide(L)'
;NLKDFSPNSFFTRTAYVWVYLSVLIAFLCVAADTYTAITLLVFNRWSSQIRPIIPFDVAKIIFALCIGLSYALYVVDWWHAAGVINRGGVADAYMDSIALRWHSIRGGAGKEDPGWKRFLVFARLTEKRGRRDYVALFTYFSFKGWMRVLFAEGPRVAINTVTLVSVIRADLIPDDATEALGAIGRFFENIGHLYSENRVQALILGAMTFTTIFWLFTIVRLTIACNMYLCYLIRAIGETSLEDYCRKRIDERMTEIVDENHKQGMRKDDFRQPTIPVISTPVGTGTPTDGNLFTESPVTYLHRQPT
;
A
#
# COMPACT_ATOMS: atom_id res chain seq x y z
N ASN A 1 -12.21 -19.31 -4.87
CA ASN A 1 -13.53 -19.10 -4.23
C ASN A 1 -13.65 -17.65 -3.74
N LEU A 2 -13.76 -16.66 -4.65
CA LEU A 2 -13.78 -15.22 -4.30
C LEU A 2 -15.16 -14.73 -3.85
N LYS A 3 -16.21 -15.55 -4.03
CA LYS A 3 -17.62 -15.20 -3.78
C LYS A 3 -17.96 -15.01 -2.30
N ASP A 4 -17.15 -15.58 -1.40
CA ASP A 4 -17.45 -15.63 0.03
C ASP A 4 -16.96 -14.40 0.83
N PHE A 5 -16.16 -13.53 0.19
CA PHE A 5 -15.68 -12.31 0.82
C PHE A 5 -16.80 -11.26 0.86
N SER A 6 -17.43 -11.08 2.02
CA SER A 6 -18.47 -10.08 2.26
C SER A 6 -17.91 -8.77 2.84
N PRO A 7 -18.39 -7.60 2.39
CA PRO A 7 -17.98 -6.32 2.97
C PRO A 7 -18.63 -6.13 4.35
N ASN A 8 -17.85 -5.73 5.35
CA ASN A 8 -18.42 -5.46 6.68
C ASN A 8 -17.98 -4.13 7.33
N SER A 9 -17.29 -3.23 6.61
CA SER A 9 -16.86 -1.96 7.21
C SER A 9 -16.86 -0.78 6.24
N PHE A 10 -17.29 0.39 6.76
CA PHE A 10 -17.17 1.70 6.11
C PHE A 10 -15.71 1.99 5.71
N PHE A 11 -14.76 1.62 6.57
CA PHE A 11 -13.33 1.78 6.33
C PHE A 11 -12.85 1.07 5.07
N THR A 12 -13.41 -0.11 4.74
CA THR A 12 -13.05 -0.85 3.52
C THR A 12 -13.50 -0.11 2.26
N ARG A 13 -14.66 0.54 2.29
CA ARG A 13 -15.14 1.35 1.15
C ARG A 13 -14.28 2.60 0.97
N THR A 14 -13.96 3.29 2.07
CA THR A 14 -13.08 4.47 2.04
C THR A 14 -11.68 4.09 1.53
N ALA A 15 -11.13 2.95 1.97
CA ALA A 15 -9.84 2.47 1.51
C ALA A 15 -9.83 2.12 0.01
N TYR A 16 -10.94 1.67 -0.55
CA TYR A 16 -11.05 1.43 -1.99
C TYR A 16 -11.15 2.72 -2.80
N VAL A 17 -11.91 3.71 -2.33
CA VAL A 17 -11.92 5.06 -2.93
C VAL A 17 -10.52 5.67 -2.90
N TRP A 18 -9.78 5.44 -1.81
CA TRP A 18 -8.39 5.87 -1.69
C TRP A 18 -7.46 5.25 -2.75
N VAL A 19 -7.71 4.01 -3.20
CA VAL A 19 -6.96 3.41 -4.32
C VAL A 19 -7.09 4.26 -5.58
N TYR A 20 -8.32 4.65 -5.96
CA TYR A 20 -8.56 5.51 -7.12
C TYR A 20 -7.95 6.90 -6.93
N LEU A 21 -8.12 7.50 -5.75
CA LEU A 21 -7.53 8.80 -5.45
C LEU A 21 -5.99 8.77 -5.53
N SER A 22 -5.36 7.69 -5.07
CA SER A 22 -3.91 7.54 -5.13
C SER A 22 -3.37 7.44 -6.57
N VAL A 23 -4.17 6.87 -7.49
CA VAL A 23 -3.84 6.83 -8.92
C VAL A 23 -4.01 8.21 -9.54
N LEU A 24 -5.07 8.94 -9.18
CA LEU A 24 -5.27 10.32 -9.62
C LEU A 24 -4.13 11.23 -9.16
N ILE A 25 -3.71 11.14 -7.90
CA ILE A 25 -2.57 11.91 -7.37
C ILE A 25 -1.30 11.58 -8.14
N ALA A 26 -1.03 10.28 -8.41
CA ALA A 26 0.14 9.89 -9.20
C ALA A 26 0.12 10.50 -10.61
N PHE A 27 -1.03 10.52 -11.27
CA PHE A 27 -1.20 11.17 -12.57
C PHE A 27 -0.95 12.68 -12.49
N LEU A 28 -1.51 13.36 -11.47
CA LEU A 28 -1.31 14.79 -11.25
C LEU A 28 0.16 15.14 -10.97
N CYS A 29 0.88 14.31 -10.22
CA CYS A 29 2.32 14.48 -10.00
C CYS A 29 3.10 14.39 -11.31
N VAL A 30 2.81 13.39 -12.16
CA VAL A 30 3.46 13.27 -13.48
C VAL A 30 3.13 14.47 -14.37
N ALA A 31 1.89 14.96 -14.35
CA ALA A 31 1.50 16.15 -15.09
C ALA A 31 2.23 17.42 -14.59
N ALA A 32 2.34 17.60 -13.27
CA ALA A 32 3.08 18.71 -12.66
C ALA A 32 4.58 18.65 -12.99
N ASP A 33 5.17 17.46 -12.98
CA ASP A 33 6.57 17.22 -13.37
C ASP A 33 6.78 17.55 -14.85
N THR A 34 5.82 17.18 -15.71
CA THR A 34 5.84 17.51 -17.15
C THR A 34 5.75 19.02 -17.39
N TYR A 35 4.84 19.69 -16.69
CA TYR A 35 4.70 21.15 -16.77
C TYR A 35 5.99 21.87 -16.36
N THR A 36 6.60 21.41 -15.26
CA THR A 36 7.87 21.92 -14.76
C THR A 36 9.00 21.69 -15.78
N ALA A 37 9.04 20.49 -16.38
CA ALA A 37 10.00 20.15 -17.43
C ALA A 37 9.89 21.08 -18.63
N ILE A 38 8.69 21.28 -19.16
CA ILE A 38 8.45 22.15 -20.33
C ILE A 38 8.83 23.60 -19.99
N THR A 39 8.41 24.10 -18.84
CA THR A 39 8.65 25.50 -18.42
C THR A 39 10.15 25.78 -18.24
N LEU A 40 10.89 24.86 -17.61
CA LEU A 40 12.32 25.02 -17.36
C LEU A 40 13.20 24.72 -18.60
N LEU A 41 12.90 23.65 -19.34
CA LEU A 41 13.75 23.21 -20.46
C LEU A 41 13.49 24.00 -21.75
N VAL A 42 12.21 24.25 -22.07
CA VAL A 42 11.80 24.88 -23.33
C VAL A 42 11.75 26.39 -23.19
N PHE A 43 11.08 26.89 -22.14
CA PHE A 43 10.88 28.32 -21.99
C PHE A 43 12.01 29.05 -21.27
N ASN A 44 12.97 28.33 -20.65
CA ASN A 44 14.02 28.92 -19.79
C ASN A 44 13.45 29.93 -18.78
N ARG A 45 12.22 29.71 -18.32
CA ARG A 45 11.52 30.59 -17.38
C ARG A 45 11.25 29.81 -16.11
N TRP A 46 11.31 30.49 -14.96
CA TRP A 46 10.91 29.89 -13.70
C TRP A 46 9.38 29.88 -13.62
N SER A 47 8.78 28.78 -13.11
CA SER A 47 7.32 28.66 -12.99
C SER A 47 6.72 29.53 -11.88
N SER A 48 7.56 30.07 -10.99
CA SER A 48 7.18 31.01 -9.93
C SER A 48 7.86 32.37 -10.13
N GLN A 49 7.23 33.45 -9.65
CA GLN A 49 7.86 34.78 -9.59
C GLN A 49 8.98 34.87 -8.53
N ILE A 50 9.22 33.80 -7.77
CA ILE A 50 10.23 33.70 -6.72
C ILE A 50 11.51 33.11 -7.34
N ARG A 51 12.54 33.95 -7.50
CA ARG A 51 13.85 33.51 -8.03
C ARG A 51 14.58 32.65 -6.99
N PRO A 52 15.08 31.45 -7.37
CA PRO A 52 15.93 30.68 -6.47
C PRO A 52 17.24 31.46 -6.20
N ILE A 53 17.77 31.34 -4.98
CA ILE A 53 19.12 31.85 -4.64
C ILE A 53 20.21 31.18 -5.49
N ILE A 54 19.95 29.95 -5.94
CA ILE A 54 20.86 29.16 -6.76
C ILE A 54 20.86 29.70 -8.20
N PRO A 55 22.04 29.86 -8.85
CA PRO A 55 22.12 30.29 -10.23
C PRO A 55 21.26 29.41 -11.14
N PHE A 56 20.49 30.07 -12.01
CA PHE A 56 19.48 29.45 -12.86
C PHE A 56 20.01 28.25 -13.67
N ASP A 57 21.24 28.34 -14.15
CA ASP A 57 21.88 27.29 -14.95
C ASP A 57 22.12 26.00 -14.16
N VAL A 58 22.52 26.11 -12.89
CA VAL A 58 22.74 24.95 -12.01
C VAL A 58 21.41 24.32 -11.61
N ALA A 59 20.42 25.15 -11.26
CA ALA A 59 19.09 24.66 -10.93
C ALA A 59 18.47 23.91 -12.13
N LYS A 60 18.59 24.45 -13.34
CA LYS A 60 18.08 23.83 -14.56
C LYS A 60 18.64 22.42 -14.77
N ILE A 61 19.95 22.23 -14.59
CA ILE A 61 20.60 20.92 -14.75
C ILE A 61 20.10 19.93 -13.69
N ILE A 62 20.01 20.36 -12.43
CA ILE A 62 19.52 19.50 -11.34
C ILE A 62 18.07 19.08 -11.60
N PHE A 63 17.19 20.02 -11.95
CA PHE A 63 15.80 19.71 -12.27
C PHE A 63 15.67 18.78 -13.48
N ALA A 64 16.47 19.00 -14.53
CA ALA A 64 16.48 18.12 -15.71
C ALA A 64 16.90 16.68 -15.36
N LEU A 65 17.97 16.52 -14.56
CA LEU A 65 18.44 15.21 -14.10
C LEU A 65 17.41 14.51 -13.21
N CYS A 66 16.82 15.22 -12.26
CA CYS A 66 15.81 14.68 -11.37
C CYS A 66 14.55 14.23 -12.13
N ILE A 67 14.08 15.02 -13.09
CA ILE A 67 12.91 14.67 -13.91
C ILE A 67 13.23 13.46 -14.79
N GLY A 68 14.38 13.45 -15.47
CA GLY A 68 14.81 12.33 -16.30
C GLY A 68 14.93 11.03 -15.49
N LEU A 69 15.56 11.10 -14.31
CA LEU A 69 15.67 9.97 -13.39
C LEU A 69 14.31 9.49 -12.88
N SER A 70 13.38 10.42 -12.56
CA SER A 70 12.02 10.10 -12.16
C SER A 70 11.31 9.25 -13.21
N TYR A 71 11.37 9.68 -14.48
CA TYR A 71 10.77 8.94 -15.60
C TYR A 71 11.43 7.58 -15.81
N ALA A 72 12.75 7.49 -15.76
CA ALA A 72 13.47 6.23 -15.91
C ALA A 72 13.05 5.22 -14.82
N LEU A 73 13.04 5.65 -13.55
CA LEU A 73 12.59 4.81 -12.43
C LEU A 73 11.12 4.40 -12.58
N TYR A 74 10.26 5.31 -13.07
CA TYR A 74 8.86 5.01 -13.33
C TYR A 74 8.67 3.92 -14.38
N VAL A 75 9.43 3.98 -15.48
CA VAL A 75 9.39 2.96 -16.55
C VAL A 75 9.89 1.61 -16.04
N VAL A 76 10.98 1.58 -15.28
CA VAL A 76 11.51 0.34 -14.69
C VAL A 76 10.51 -0.29 -13.74
N ASP A 77 9.88 0.50 -12.86
CA ASP A 77 8.87 0.01 -11.93
C ASP A 77 7.65 -0.55 -12.66
N TRP A 78 7.22 0.08 -13.75
CA TRP A 78 6.14 -0.42 -14.59
C TRP A 78 6.51 -1.72 -15.32
N TRP A 79 7.75 -1.86 -15.78
CA TRP A 79 8.21 -3.07 -16.43
C TRP A 79 8.20 -4.25 -15.44
N HIS A 80 8.73 -4.06 -14.24
CA HIS A 80 8.66 -5.07 -13.18
C HIS A 80 7.22 -5.42 -12.82
N ALA A 81 6.36 -4.41 -12.64
CA ALA A 81 4.95 -4.62 -12.33
C ALA A 81 4.20 -5.37 -13.44
N ALA A 82 4.48 -5.09 -14.71
CA ALA A 82 3.90 -5.81 -15.85
C ALA A 82 4.29 -7.28 -15.83
N GLY A 83 5.55 -7.59 -15.48
CA GLY A 83 6.01 -8.97 -15.27
C GLY A 83 5.23 -9.69 -14.17
N VAL A 84 5.00 -9.03 -13.03
CA VAL A 84 4.22 -9.57 -11.90
C VAL A 84 2.76 -9.82 -12.28
N ILE A 85 2.13 -8.87 -12.98
CA ILE A 85 0.74 -9.00 -13.45
C ILE A 85 0.58 -10.21 -14.37
N ASN A 86 1.56 -10.45 -15.25
CA ASN A 86 1.54 -11.59 -16.16
C ASN A 86 1.74 -12.95 -15.46
N ARG A 87 2.49 -12.98 -14.36
CA ARG A 87 2.71 -14.21 -13.57
C ARG A 87 1.47 -14.64 -12.77
N GLY A 88 0.55 -13.73 -12.48
CA GLY A 88 -0.73 -14.03 -11.84
C GLY A 88 -0.66 -14.48 -10.37
N GLY A 89 0.52 -14.40 -9.73
CA GLY A 89 0.70 -14.73 -8.32
C GLY A 89 0.05 -13.69 -7.41
N VAL A 90 -0.79 -14.12 -6.46
CA VAL A 90 -1.53 -13.20 -5.58
C VAL A 90 -0.61 -12.52 -4.55
N ALA A 91 0.36 -13.25 -3.99
CA ALA A 91 1.36 -12.66 -3.09
C ALA A 91 2.26 -11.66 -3.83
N ASP A 92 2.72 -12.02 -5.03
CA ASP A 92 3.54 -11.13 -5.87
C ASP A 92 2.79 -9.86 -6.22
N ALA A 93 1.52 -9.98 -6.62
CA ALA A 93 0.65 -8.85 -6.89
C ALA A 93 0.42 -7.96 -5.66
N TYR A 94 0.45 -8.53 -4.45
CA TYR A 94 0.33 -7.77 -3.20
C TYR A 94 1.64 -7.08 -2.81
N MET A 95 2.79 -7.69 -3.07
CA MET A 95 4.12 -7.11 -2.84
C MET A 95 4.48 -6.01 -3.82
N ASP A 96 3.74 -5.90 -4.92
CA ASP A 96 3.88 -4.81 -5.88
C ASP A 96 2.73 -3.81 -5.78
N SER A 97 3.04 -2.57 -5.37
CA SER A 97 2.02 -1.54 -5.21
C SER A 97 1.31 -1.16 -6.51
N ILE A 98 1.96 -1.31 -7.67
CA ILE A 98 1.38 -1.02 -8.99
C ILE A 98 0.47 -2.18 -9.39
N ALA A 99 0.95 -3.42 -9.26
CA ALA A 99 0.15 -4.61 -9.56
C ALA A 99 -1.10 -4.69 -8.64
N LEU A 100 -0.95 -4.41 -7.35
CA LEU A 100 -2.04 -4.37 -6.38
C LEU A 100 -3.15 -3.40 -6.82
N ARG A 101 -2.77 -2.16 -7.19
CA ARG A 101 -3.71 -1.15 -7.69
C ARG A 101 -4.36 -1.59 -8.99
N TRP A 102 -3.58 -2.15 -9.90
CA TRP A 102 -4.06 -2.67 -11.18
C TRP A 102 -5.12 -3.77 -11.00
N HIS A 103 -4.84 -4.77 -10.17
CA HIS A 103 -5.78 -5.85 -9.88
C HIS A 103 -7.04 -5.36 -9.12
N SER A 104 -6.90 -4.31 -8.31
CA SER A 104 -8.03 -3.69 -7.58
C SER A 104 -8.93 -2.86 -8.49
N ILE A 105 -8.39 -2.24 -9.55
CA ILE A 105 -9.17 -1.39 -10.48
C ILE A 105 -9.75 -2.21 -11.63
N ARG A 106 -8.91 -2.99 -12.34
CA ARG A 106 -9.32 -3.67 -13.59
C ARG A 106 -10.15 -4.92 -13.35
N GLY A 107 -10.01 -5.56 -12.19
CA GLY A 107 -10.62 -6.88 -11.94
C GLY A 107 -9.99 -7.99 -12.78
N GLY A 108 -10.58 -9.19 -12.72
CA GLY A 108 -10.23 -10.35 -13.55
C GLY A 108 -10.94 -10.37 -14.89
N ALA A 109 -10.62 -11.35 -15.74
CA ALA A 109 -11.20 -11.50 -17.07
C ALA A 109 -12.69 -11.93 -17.06
N GLY A 110 -13.21 -12.43 -15.93
CA GLY A 110 -14.58 -12.91 -15.80
C GLY A 110 -15.51 -11.94 -15.06
N LYS A 111 -16.81 -11.97 -15.38
CA LYS A 111 -17.88 -11.24 -14.65
C LYS A 111 -17.95 -11.58 -13.16
N GLU A 112 -17.36 -12.70 -12.75
CA GLU A 112 -17.35 -13.15 -11.35
C GLU A 112 -16.17 -12.62 -10.51
N ASP A 113 -15.19 -11.95 -11.15
CA ASP A 113 -13.94 -11.43 -10.56
C ASP A 113 -13.84 -9.89 -10.58
N PRO A 114 -14.79 -9.14 -10.00
CA PRO A 114 -14.66 -7.68 -9.91
C PRO A 114 -13.43 -7.29 -9.09
N GLY A 115 -12.78 -6.18 -9.46
CA GLY A 115 -11.62 -5.63 -8.75
C GLY A 115 -11.87 -5.41 -7.25
N TRP A 116 -13.12 -5.11 -6.89
CA TRP A 116 -13.61 -5.04 -5.51
C TRP A 116 -13.34 -6.31 -4.68
N LYS A 117 -13.56 -7.51 -5.24
CA LYS A 117 -13.32 -8.76 -4.50
C LYS A 117 -11.83 -9.01 -4.26
N ARG A 118 -11.00 -8.71 -5.27
CA ARG A 118 -9.54 -8.79 -5.14
C ARG A 118 -9.04 -7.81 -4.08
N PHE A 119 -9.54 -6.58 -4.11
CA PHE A 119 -9.25 -5.60 -3.07
C PHE A 119 -9.66 -6.08 -1.68
N LEU A 120 -10.83 -6.71 -1.53
CA LEU A 120 -11.31 -7.21 -0.24
C LEU A 120 -10.40 -8.32 0.34
N VAL A 121 -9.86 -9.20 -0.52
CA VAL A 121 -8.83 -10.18 -0.13
C VAL A 121 -7.59 -9.46 0.40
N PHE A 122 -7.07 -8.49 -0.35
CA PHE A 122 -5.89 -7.72 0.07
C PHE A 122 -6.14 -6.90 1.35
N ALA A 123 -7.34 -6.37 1.52
CA ALA A 123 -7.76 -5.67 2.74
C ALA A 123 -7.80 -6.63 3.94
N ARG A 124 -8.28 -7.86 3.76
CA ARG A 124 -8.33 -8.86 4.83
C ARG A 124 -6.94 -9.37 5.21
N LEU A 125 -6.09 -9.59 4.21
CA LEU A 125 -4.66 -9.86 4.40
C LEU A 125 -3.97 -8.71 5.15
N THR A 126 -4.45 -7.48 4.92
CA THR A 126 -3.94 -6.29 5.57
C THR A 126 -4.32 -6.18 7.04
N GLU A 127 -5.48 -6.69 7.42
CA GLU A 127 -6.02 -6.60 8.78
C GLU A 127 -5.42 -7.65 9.72
N LYS A 128 -5.20 -8.88 9.24
CA LYS A 128 -4.74 -10.01 10.05
C LYS A 128 -3.21 -10.11 10.26
N ARG A 129 -2.46 -9.02 10.18
CA ARG A 129 -0.99 -9.09 10.25
C ARG A 129 -0.48 -9.12 11.69
N GLY A 130 0.46 -10.02 11.99
CA GLY A 130 1.22 -10.00 13.23
C GLY A 130 2.21 -8.83 13.31
N ARG A 131 2.64 -8.44 14.52
CA ARG A 131 3.56 -7.30 14.75
C ARG A 131 4.90 -7.44 14.02
N ARG A 132 5.48 -8.65 13.98
CA ARG A 132 6.76 -8.91 13.28
C ARG A 132 6.62 -8.71 11.78
N ASP A 133 5.53 -9.23 11.21
CA ASP A 133 5.27 -9.12 9.79
C ASP A 133 4.91 -7.68 9.38
N TYR A 134 4.29 -6.91 10.27
CA TYR A 134 4.09 -5.48 10.07
C TYR A 134 5.42 -4.77 9.88
N VAL A 135 6.41 -5.04 10.74
CA VAL A 135 7.75 -4.48 10.64
C VAL A 135 8.43 -4.89 9.33
N ALA A 136 8.37 -6.17 8.97
CA ALA A 136 8.99 -6.67 7.73
C ALA A 136 8.38 -6.03 6.47
N LEU A 137 7.04 -6.02 6.37
CA LEU A 137 6.35 -5.41 5.23
C LEU A 137 6.53 -3.89 5.21
N PHE A 138 6.50 -3.22 6.36
CA PHE A 138 6.76 -1.78 6.45
C PHE A 138 8.15 -1.45 5.93
N THR A 139 9.15 -2.22 6.33
CA THR A 139 10.54 -2.07 5.89
C THR A 139 10.62 -2.28 4.37
N TYR A 140 10.13 -3.41 3.88
CA TYR A 140 10.13 -3.75 2.45
C TYR A 140 9.47 -2.67 1.58
N PHE A 141 8.25 -2.23 1.93
CA PHE A 141 7.54 -1.20 1.15
C PHE A 141 8.19 0.18 1.24
N SER A 142 8.84 0.51 2.36
CA SER A 142 9.56 1.78 2.48
C SER A 142 10.84 1.78 1.63
N PHE A 143 11.51 0.63 1.50
CA PHE A 143 12.63 0.48 0.58
C PHE A 143 12.20 0.46 -0.88
N LYS A 144 11.11 -0.19 -1.29
CA LYS A 144 10.78 -0.32 -2.73
C LYS A 144 10.77 1.00 -3.53
N GLY A 145 10.46 2.14 -2.92
CA GLY A 145 10.50 3.47 -3.54
C GLY A 145 11.66 4.39 -3.16
N TRP A 146 12.67 3.90 -2.43
CA TRP A 146 13.69 4.74 -1.78
C TRP A 146 14.49 5.59 -2.76
N MET A 147 14.90 5.00 -3.90
CA MET A 147 15.71 5.69 -4.91
C MET A 147 14.98 6.89 -5.52
N ARG A 148 13.68 6.73 -5.77
CA ARG A 148 12.84 7.82 -6.32
C ARG A 148 12.71 8.97 -5.32
N VAL A 149 12.44 8.66 -4.05
CA VAL A 149 12.29 9.66 -2.99
C VAL A 149 13.60 10.43 -2.76
N LEU A 150 14.74 9.74 -2.73
CA LEU A 150 16.04 10.37 -2.46
C LEU A 150 16.62 11.12 -3.65
N PHE A 151 16.66 10.51 -4.84
CA PHE A 151 17.40 11.07 -5.97
C PHE A 151 16.51 11.84 -6.95
N ALA A 152 15.27 11.41 -7.15
CA ALA A 152 14.36 12.09 -8.08
C ALA A 152 13.60 13.22 -7.38
N GLU A 153 13.02 12.98 -6.21
CA GLU A 153 12.24 13.98 -5.47
C GLU A 153 13.12 14.86 -4.56
N GLY A 154 14.11 14.25 -3.89
CA GLY A 154 14.94 14.91 -2.88
C GLY A 154 15.57 16.23 -3.33
N PRO A 155 16.33 16.28 -4.44
CA PRO A 155 16.98 17.53 -4.84
C PRO A 155 15.97 18.63 -5.23
N ARG A 156 14.82 18.26 -5.82
CA ARG A 156 13.76 19.20 -6.19
C ARG A 156 13.13 19.82 -4.95
N VAL A 157 12.75 18.98 -3.98
CA VAL A 157 12.17 19.44 -2.71
C VAL A 157 13.19 20.24 -1.91
N ALA A 158 14.46 19.85 -1.89
CA ALA A 158 15.52 20.59 -1.21
C ALA A 158 15.70 22.00 -1.78
N ILE A 159 15.77 22.16 -3.10
CA ILE A 159 15.88 23.48 -3.75
C ILE A 159 14.64 24.34 -3.45
N ASN A 160 13.45 23.75 -3.56
CA ASN A 160 12.20 24.45 -3.23
C ASN A 160 12.17 24.90 -1.76
N THR A 161 12.68 24.06 -0.86
CA THR A 161 12.74 24.35 0.58
C THR A 161 13.76 25.43 0.91
N VAL A 162 14.96 25.39 0.34
CA VAL A 162 15.97 26.45 0.51
C VAL A 162 15.44 27.77 -0.04
N THR A 163 14.75 27.74 -1.17
CA THR A 163 14.10 28.92 -1.74
C THR A 163 13.02 29.46 -0.79
N LEU A 164 12.18 28.59 -0.23
CA LEU A 164 11.16 28.96 0.75
C LEU A 164 11.77 29.61 2.00
N VAL A 165 12.79 28.98 2.59
CA VAL A 165 13.50 29.48 3.77
C VAL A 165 14.16 30.83 3.48
N SER A 166 14.67 31.03 2.27
CA SER A 166 15.29 32.29 1.90
C SER A 166 14.30 33.46 1.77
N VAL A 167 13.10 33.21 1.26
CA VAL A 167 12.03 34.23 1.24
C VAL A 167 11.61 34.58 2.66
N ILE A 168 11.54 33.59 3.56
CA ILE A 168 11.23 33.81 4.98
C ILE A 168 12.32 34.64 5.68
N ARG A 169 13.59 34.33 5.42
CA ARG A 169 14.74 35.02 6.04
C ARG A 169 15.00 36.41 5.46
N ALA A 170 14.70 36.63 4.18
CA ALA A 170 14.87 37.93 3.54
C ALA A 170 13.93 39.00 4.13
N ASP A 171 12.81 38.58 4.75
CA ASP A 171 11.87 39.52 5.36
C ASP A 171 12.22 39.90 6.80
N LEU A 172 12.81 39.04 7.66
CA LEU A 172 13.24 39.43 9.02
C LEU A 172 14.24 38.43 9.65
N ILE A 173 15.34 38.92 10.20
CA ILE A 173 16.18 38.23 11.22
C ILE A 173 16.42 39.21 12.38
N PRO A 174 16.20 38.79 13.65
CA PRO A 174 17.33 38.45 14.52
C PRO A 174 17.37 36.95 14.85
N ASP A 175 18.59 36.43 14.89
CA ASP A 175 18.96 35.04 15.17
C ASP A 175 18.55 34.61 16.58
N ASP A 176 17.73 33.55 16.73
CA ASP A 176 17.78 32.63 17.89
C ASP A 176 16.94 31.34 17.69
N ALA A 177 17.43 30.22 18.22
CA ALA A 177 16.89 28.87 17.98
C ALA A 177 15.50 28.58 18.62
N THR A 178 15.01 29.46 19.51
CA THR A 178 13.66 29.39 20.11
C THR A 178 12.56 29.74 19.10
N GLU A 179 12.94 30.22 17.91
CA GLU A 179 12.03 30.72 16.90
C GLU A 179 11.48 29.67 15.93
N ALA A 180 11.83 28.38 15.99
CA ALA A 180 11.36 27.41 14.98
C ALA A 180 9.82 27.32 14.89
N LEU A 181 9.13 27.37 16.03
CA LEU A 181 7.66 27.42 16.07
C LEU A 181 7.12 28.81 15.67
N GLY A 182 7.82 29.89 16.03
CA GLY A 182 7.48 31.26 15.60
C GLY A 182 7.70 31.51 14.11
N ALA A 183 8.68 30.84 13.50
CA ALA A 183 8.96 30.86 12.07
C ALA A 183 7.86 30.15 11.28
N ILE A 184 7.29 29.06 11.83
CA ILE A 184 6.12 28.39 11.25
C ILE A 184 4.89 29.30 11.35
N GLY A 185 4.62 29.91 12.52
CA GLY A 185 3.49 30.84 12.69
C GLY A 185 3.56 32.03 11.73
N ARG A 186 4.73 32.68 11.65
CA ARG A 186 5.00 33.82 10.75
C ARG A 186 4.98 33.42 9.27
N PHE A 187 5.35 32.19 8.94
CA PHE A 187 5.21 31.65 7.58
C PHE A 187 3.75 31.58 7.13
N PHE A 188 2.84 31.14 8.00
CA PHE A 188 1.41 31.11 7.68
C PHE A 188 0.81 32.52 7.59
N GLU A 189 1.28 33.46 8.41
CA GLU A 189 0.89 34.88 8.31
C GLU A 189 1.36 35.51 6.98
N ASN A 190 2.60 35.26 6.58
CA ASN A 190 3.14 35.74 5.29
C ASN A 190 2.43 35.10 4.10
N ILE A 191 2.07 33.82 4.15
CA ILE A 191 1.18 33.22 3.13
C ILE A 191 -0.16 33.96 3.10
N GLY A 192 -0.74 34.27 4.26
CA GLY A 192 -2.00 35.00 4.36
C GLY A 192 -1.92 36.39 3.70
N HIS A 193 -0.81 37.10 3.90
CA HIS A 193 -0.56 38.39 3.27
C HIS A 193 -0.31 38.26 1.74
N LEU A 194 0.49 37.28 1.31
CA LEU A 194 0.70 37.03 -0.13
C LEU A 194 -0.58 36.54 -0.84
N TYR A 195 -1.50 35.89 -0.12
CA TYR A 195 -2.79 35.45 -0.65
C TYR A 195 -3.73 36.63 -0.98
N SER A 196 -3.62 37.74 -0.25
CA SER A 196 -4.43 38.93 -0.51
C SER A 196 -3.95 39.69 -1.75
N GLU A 197 -2.64 39.71 -2.02
CA GLU A 197 -2.05 40.34 -3.20
C GLU A 197 -2.08 39.47 -4.46
N ASN A 198 -1.70 38.19 -4.36
CA ASN A 198 -1.60 37.30 -5.52
C ASN A 198 -1.98 35.85 -5.19
N ARG A 199 -3.27 35.54 -5.36
CA ARG A 199 -3.86 34.22 -5.07
C ARG A 199 -3.14 33.05 -5.77
N VAL A 200 -2.65 33.26 -6.99
CA VAL A 200 -1.97 32.20 -7.76
C VAL A 200 -0.62 31.88 -7.12
N GLN A 201 0.14 32.91 -6.73
CA GLN A 201 1.44 32.72 -6.09
C GLN A 201 1.31 32.06 -4.71
N ALA A 202 0.34 32.48 -3.91
CA ALA A 202 0.09 31.88 -2.60
C ALA A 202 -0.31 30.40 -2.71
N LEU A 203 -1.10 30.02 -3.72
CA LEU A 203 -1.47 28.62 -3.96
C LEU A 203 -0.25 27.78 -4.37
N ILE A 204 0.62 28.31 -5.24
CA ILE A 204 1.86 27.64 -5.61
C ILE A 204 2.79 27.47 -4.40
N LEU A 205 2.96 28.52 -3.59
CA LEU A 205 3.79 28.49 -2.40
C LEU A 205 3.25 27.49 -1.36
N GLY A 206 1.94 27.49 -1.13
CA GLY A 206 1.27 26.53 -0.25
C GLY A 206 1.43 25.09 -0.73
N ALA A 207 1.29 24.86 -2.05
CA ALA A 207 1.51 23.54 -2.63
C ALA A 207 2.97 23.08 -2.47
N MET A 208 3.95 23.95 -2.72
CA MET A 208 5.37 23.65 -2.51
C MET A 208 5.64 23.27 -1.05
N THR A 209 5.16 24.05 -0.08
CA THR A 209 5.34 23.73 1.34
C THR A 209 4.66 22.43 1.75
N PHE A 210 3.44 22.20 1.27
CA PHE A 210 2.74 20.94 1.52
C PHE A 210 3.55 19.74 1.01
N THR A 211 4.10 19.84 -0.20
CA THR A 211 4.96 18.78 -0.76
C THR A 211 6.26 18.59 0.03
N THR A 212 6.88 19.66 0.52
CA THR A 212 8.05 19.58 1.40
C THR A 212 7.75 18.84 2.70
N ILE A 213 6.62 19.17 3.35
CA ILE A 213 6.20 18.51 4.60
C ILE A 213 5.96 17.02 4.36
N PHE A 214 5.25 16.66 3.28
CA PHE A 214 4.98 15.28 2.93
C PHE A 214 6.26 14.49 2.62
N TRP A 215 7.20 15.12 1.90
CA TRP A 215 8.51 14.53 1.62
C TRP A 215 9.32 14.32 2.92
N LEU A 216 9.28 15.26 3.87
CA LEU A 216 9.94 15.11 5.18
C LEU A 216 9.40 13.89 5.94
N PHE A 217 8.07 13.71 6.00
CA PHE A 217 7.46 12.51 6.58
C PHE A 217 7.92 11.23 5.87
N THR A 218 8.10 11.27 4.55
CA THR A 218 8.59 10.13 3.76
C THR A 218 10.04 9.81 4.08
N ILE A 219 10.90 10.82 4.26
CA ILE A 219 12.29 10.63 4.70
C ILE A 219 12.36 10.05 6.11
N VAL A 220 11.59 10.58 7.06
CA VAL A 220 11.55 10.03 8.43
C VAL A 220 11.12 8.56 8.40
N ARG A 221 10.09 8.24 7.61
CA ARG A 221 9.64 6.86 7.40
C ARG A 221 10.75 5.98 6.82
N LEU A 222 11.48 6.47 5.81
CA LEU A 222 12.59 5.75 5.18
C LEU A 222 13.74 5.52 6.17
N THR A 223 14.07 6.51 6.99
CA THR A 223 15.09 6.40 8.04
C THR A 223 14.71 5.35 9.07
N ILE A 224 13.46 5.34 9.55
CA ILE A 224 12.98 4.30 10.48
C ILE A 224 13.09 2.91 9.82
N ALA A 225 12.65 2.77 8.56
CA ALA A 225 12.78 1.52 7.82
C ALA A 225 14.25 1.09 7.66
N CYS A 226 15.16 2.04 7.43
CA CYS A 226 16.60 1.76 7.33
C CYS A 226 17.17 1.18 8.61
N ASN A 227 16.84 1.77 9.76
CA ASN A 227 17.23 1.24 11.06
C ASN A 227 16.66 -0.17 11.30
N MET A 228 15.40 -0.41 10.92
CA MET A 228 14.78 -1.73 11.03
C MET A 228 15.42 -2.78 10.13
N TYR A 229 15.77 -2.40 8.89
CA TYR A 229 16.46 -3.28 7.95
C TYR A 229 17.87 -3.62 8.41
N LEU A 230 18.60 -2.65 8.97
CA LEU A 230 19.92 -2.90 9.54
C LEU A 230 19.83 -3.88 10.72
N CYS A 231 18.87 -3.67 11.64
CA CYS A 231 18.59 -4.62 12.72
C CYS A 231 18.21 -6.01 12.22
N TYR A 232 17.44 -6.09 11.11
CA TYR A 232 17.11 -7.35 10.45
C TYR A 232 18.36 -8.01 9.88
N LEU A 233 19.19 -7.30 9.12
CA LEU A 233 20.44 -7.84 8.55
C LEU A 233 21.39 -8.38 9.63
N ILE A 234 21.54 -7.67 10.75
CA ILE A 234 22.41 -8.11 11.85
C ILE A 234 21.87 -9.38 12.53
N ARG A 235 20.54 -9.55 12.59
CA ARG A 235 19.89 -10.69 13.24
C ARG A 235 19.69 -11.89 12.30
N ALA A 236 19.54 -11.63 11.01
CA ALA A 236 19.05 -12.57 10.00
C ALA A 236 20.14 -13.06 9.03
N ILE A 237 21.40 -13.05 9.45
CA ILE A 237 22.50 -13.77 8.78
C ILE A 237 22.16 -15.26 8.81
N GLY A 238 21.47 -15.76 7.80
CA GLY A 238 21.14 -17.18 7.69
C GLY A 238 20.15 -17.53 6.59
N GLU A 239 19.05 -16.79 6.41
CA GLU A 239 17.96 -17.28 5.55
C GLU A 239 17.26 -16.19 4.72
N THR A 240 17.44 -16.28 3.39
CA THR A 240 16.60 -15.68 2.33
C THR A 240 16.52 -14.15 2.27
N SER A 241 16.21 -13.59 1.08
CA SER A 241 16.08 -12.14 0.92
C SER A 241 14.86 -11.61 1.70
N LEU A 242 14.86 -10.33 2.09
CA LEU A 242 13.69 -9.71 2.76
C LEU A 242 12.42 -9.85 1.90
N GLU A 243 12.59 -9.83 0.57
CA GLU A 243 11.51 -10.05 -0.38
C GLU A 243 10.95 -11.48 -0.26
N ASP A 244 11.81 -12.49 -0.32
CA ASP A 244 11.39 -13.91 -0.22
C ASP A 244 10.72 -14.20 1.13
N TYR A 245 11.27 -13.64 2.21
CA TYR A 245 10.67 -13.74 3.54
C TYR A 245 9.24 -13.15 3.56
N CYS A 246 9.06 -11.95 3.00
CA CYS A 246 7.74 -11.32 2.92
C CYS A 246 6.79 -12.13 2.03
N ARG A 247 7.27 -12.64 0.89
CA ARG A 247 6.50 -13.42 -0.08
C ARG A 247 5.94 -14.68 0.56
N LYS A 248 6.81 -15.51 1.15
CA LYS A 248 6.43 -16.74 1.85
C LYS A 248 5.39 -16.46 2.95
N ARG A 249 5.60 -15.38 3.71
CA ARG A 249 4.70 -15.00 4.79
C ARG A 249 3.32 -14.54 4.30
N ILE A 250 3.26 -13.89 3.15
CA ILE A 250 1.99 -13.50 2.52
C ILE A 250 1.26 -14.72 1.97
N ASP A 251 1.96 -15.64 1.31
CA ASP A 251 1.36 -16.88 0.78
C ASP A 251 0.78 -17.78 1.87
N GLU A 252 1.50 -17.97 2.98
CA GLU A 252 1.01 -18.68 4.17
C GLU A 252 -0.32 -18.09 4.64
N ARG A 253 -0.38 -16.75 4.81
CA ARG A 253 -1.59 -16.09 5.28
C ARG A 253 -2.72 -16.05 4.27
N MET A 254 -2.41 -15.96 2.99
CA MET A 254 -3.41 -16.09 1.94
C MET A 254 -4.11 -17.44 2.04
N THR A 255 -3.34 -18.52 2.25
CA THR A 255 -3.87 -19.88 2.42
C THR A 255 -4.75 -19.97 3.67
N GLU A 256 -4.29 -19.45 4.81
CA GLU A 256 -5.07 -19.39 6.06
C GLU A 256 -6.40 -18.65 5.88
N ILE A 257 -6.38 -17.47 5.25
CA ILE A 257 -7.58 -16.64 5.04
C ILE A 257 -8.57 -17.34 4.11
N VAL A 258 -8.09 -18.01 3.06
CA VAL A 258 -8.97 -18.73 2.13
C VAL A 258 -9.62 -19.93 2.82
N ASP A 259 -8.87 -20.69 3.62
CA ASP A 259 -9.38 -21.83 4.39
C ASP A 259 -10.41 -21.38 5.44
N GLU A 260 -10.12 -20.32 6.19
CA GLU A 260 -11.06 -19.74 7.15
C GLU A 260 -12.35 -19.24 6.49
N ASN A 261 -12.26 -18.56 5.34
CA ASN A 261 -13.45 -18.11 4.63
C ASN A 261 -14.25 -19.30 4.12
N HIS A 262 -13.59 -20.31 3.55
CA HIS A 262 -14.26 -21.52 3.09
C HIS A 262 -15.01 -22.26 4.21
N LYS A 263 -14.39 -22.38 5.40
CA LYS A 263 -15.03 -22.94 6.60
C LYS A 263 -16.22 -22.11 7.07
N GLN A 264 -16.15 -20.78 6.96
CA GLN A 264 -17.28 -19.89 7.28
C GLN A 264 -18.42 -20.00 6.27
N GLY A 265 -18.13 -20.19 4.99
CA GLY A 265 -19.11 -20.47 3.95
C GLY A 265 -19.87 -21.78 4.22
N MET A 266 -19.13 -22.88 4.44
CA MET A 266 -19.75 -24.18 4.75
C MET A 266 -20.64 -24.13 6.00
N ARG A 267 -20.20 -23.45 7.07
CA ARG A 267 -21.05 -23.25 8.27
C ARG A 267 -22.35 -22.54 7.95
N LYS A 268 -22.33 -21.49 7.12
CA LYS A 268 -23.55 -20.75 6.75
C LYS A 268 -24.50 -21.59 5.90
N ASP A 269 -23.98 -22.47 5.07
CA ASP A 269 -24.79 -23.37 4.24
C ASP A 269 -25.42 -24.50 5.08
N ASP A 270 -24.69 -25.06 6.06
CA ASP A 270 -25.25 -26.01 7.03
C ASP A 270 -26.39 -25.39 7.86
N PHE A 271 -26.26 -24.13 8.28
CA PHE A 271 -27.34 -23.42 8.98
C PHE A 271 -28.53 -23.06 8.08
N ARG A 272 -28.37 -23.09 6.75
CA ARG A 272 -29.43 -22.78 5.76
C ARG A 272 -30.17 -24.01 5.27
N GLN A 273 -29.67 -25.22 5.52
CA GLN A 273 -30.45 -26.43 5.30
C GLN A 273 -31.50 -26.53 6.43
N PRO A 274 -32.81 -26.50 6.15
CA PRO A 274 -33.79 -26.82 7.17
C PRO A 274 -33.55 -28.26 7.59
N THR A 275 -33.30 -28.48 8.89
CA THR A 275 -33.30 -29.82 9.47
C THR A 275 -34.63 -30.47 9.10
N ILE A 276 -34.62 -31.39 8.14
CA ILE A 276 -35.80 -32.18 7.81
C ILE A 276 -36.10 -32.95 9.11
N PRO A 277 -37.25 -32.73 9.76
CA PRO A 277 -37.59 -33.53 10.93
C PRO A 277 -37.68 -34.97 10.46
N VAL A 278 -36.91 -35.85 11.08
CA VAL A 278 -37.06 -37.29 10.91
C VAL A 278 -38.47 -37.63 11.37
N ILE A 279 -39.39 -37.81 10.42
CA ILE A 279 -40.73 -38.31 10.68
C ILE A 279 -40.56 -39.76 11.12
N SER A 280 -40.60 -40.00 12.42
CA SER A 280 -40.77 -41.34 12.99
C SER A 280 -42.17 -41.83 12.65
N THR A 281 -42.28 -42.71 11.66
CA THR A 281 -43.51 -43.47 11.41
C THR A 281 -43.80 -44.40 12.60
N PRO A 282 -45.01 -44.39 13.17
CA PRO A 282 -45.39 -45.36 14.18
C PRO A 282 -45.78 -46.66 13.47
N VAL A 283 -44.94 -47.70 13.59
CA VAL A 283 -45.32 -49.06 13.20
C VAL A 283 -45.94 -49.75 14.41
N GLY A 284 -47.17 -50.22 14.21
CA GLY A 284 -48.10 -50.66 15.22
C GLY A 284 -47.74 -51.92 16.01
N THR A 285 -48.51 -52.09 17.06
CA THR A 285 -48.62 -53.18 18.03
C THR A 285 -48.77 -54.56 17.40
N GLY A 286 -48.00 -55.53 17.92
CA GLY A 286 -48.18 -56.97 17.71
C GLY A 286 -47.07 -57.79 18.37
N THR A 287 -47.35 -58.39 19.52
CA THR A 287 -46.51 -59.32 20.31
C THR A 287 -46.47 -60.74 19.67
N PRO A 288 -45.83 -61.76 20.29
CA PRO A 288 -44.40 -61.94 20.61
C PRO A 288 -43.89 -63.34 20.14
N THR A 289 -42.59 -63.55 19.90
CA THR A 289 -42.03 -64.93 19.96
C THR A 289 -40.52 -64.94 20.14
N ASP A 290 -40.11 -65.60 21.23
CA ASP A 290 -38.95 -66.44 21.44
C ASP A 290 -37.54 -65.98 21.05
N GLY A 291 -36.69 -65.92 22.09
CA GLY A 291 -35.59 -66.88 22.13
C GLY A 291 -34.18 -66.30 21.98
N ASN A 292 -33.45 -66.40 23.10
CA ASN A 292 -32.01 -66.64 23.19
C ASN A 292 -31.07 -65.44 23.25
N LEU A 293 -30.88 -65.03 24.51
CA LEU A 293 -29.58 -64.90 25.18
C LEU A 293 -28.46 -65.69 24.47
N PHE A 294 -27.39 -65.04 24.03
CA PHE A 294 -26.00 -65.49 24.27
C PHE A 294 -25.02 -64.34 24.14
N THR A 295 -24.15 -64.33 25.12
CA THR A 295 -23.12 -63.38 25.50
C THR A 295 -21.80 -63.63 24.74
N GLU A 296 -20.94 -62.61 24.75
CA GLU A 296 -19.47 -62.64 24.62
C GLU A 296 -18.78 -62.56 23.24
N SER A 297 -18.23 -61.36 23.00
CA SER A 297 -16.78 -61.07 22.90
C SER A 297 -16.01 -61.28 21.55
N PRO A 298 -14.90 -60.52 21.36
CA PRO A 298 -14.52 -59.94 20.07
C PRO A 298 -13.36 -60.68 19.39
N VAL A 299 -13.27 -60.58 18.06
CA VAL A 299 -12.07 -61.01 17.31
C VAL A 299 -11.64 -59.92 16.32
N THR A 300 -10.59 -59.21 16.73
CA THR A 300 -9.63 -58.49 15.89
C THR A 300 -9.05 -59.41 14.83
N TYR A 301 -8.90 -58.98 13.56
CA TYR A 301 -7.63 -59.10 12.81
C TYR A 301 -7.56 -58.15 11.60
N LEU A 302 -6.37 -57.58 11.50
CA LEU A 302 -5.79 -56.65 10.54
C LEU A 302 -5.81 -57.06 9.06
N HIS A 303 -5.65 -56.01 8.25
CA HIS A 303 -4.93 -55.93 6.96
C HIS A 303 -5.64 -56.38 5.68
N ARG A 304 -5.74 -55.45 4.71
CA ARG A 304 -5.05 -55.52 3.40
C ARG A 304 -5.45 -54.33 2.50
N GLN A 305 -4.48 -53.49 2.12
CA GLN A 305 -4.53 -52.77 0.84
C GLN A 305 -3.97 -53.67 -0.26
N PRO A 306 -4.51 -53.54 -1.48
CA PRO A 306 -3.70 -53.38 -2.71
C PRO A 306 -4.26 -52.20 -3.54
N THR A 307 -3.57 -51.49 -4.41
CA THR A 307 -2.24 -51.57 -5.07
C THR A 307 -1.98 -50.19 -5.65
#